data_AF-A0A9E3P1I8-F1
#
_entry.id   AF-A0A9E3P1I8-F1
#
_cell.length_a   1.000
_cell.length_b   1.000
_cell.length_c   1.000
_cell.angle_alpha   90.00
_cell.angle_beta   90.00
_cell.angle_gamma   90.00
#
_symmetry.space_group_name_H-M   'P 1'
#
loop_
_entity.id
_entity.type
_entity.pdbx_description
1 polymer ?
#
loop_
_entity_poly.entity_id
_entity_poly.type
_entity_poly.pdbx_seq_one_letter_code
_entity_poly.pdbx_strand_id
1 'polypeptide(L)'
;MSRRIDLQGPSTNIDQRGVARIQDIQWSHPRLACLSDPARLVYACMVDGCSSTARETLDSVELVWRNRHRARDVYVDAAELRDTLNEICLAVEELIAGGLLVLLDRSSILDGWVMRPWESEPS
;
A
#
# COMPACT_ATOMS: atom_id res chain seq x y z
N MET A 1 -27.20 -20.01 41.59
CA MET A 1 -26.33 -18.83 41.37
C MET A 1 -25.55 -19.04 40.09
N SER A 2 -26.00 -18.45 38.97
CA SER A 2 -25.37 -18.65 37.66
C SER A 2 -24.71 -17.33 37.24
N ARG A 3 -23.38 -17.27 37.22
CA ARG A 3 -22.63 -16.12 36.71
C ARG A 3 -22.62 -16.20 35.19
N ARG A 4 -23.37 -15.32 34.52
CA ARG A 4 -23.15 -15.03 33.10
C ARG A 4 -21.82 -14.28 32.99
N ILE A 5 -20.87 -14.86 32.29
CA ILE A 5 -19.67 -14.18 31.83
C ILE A 5 -20.09 -13.53 30.50
N ASP A 6 -20.27 -12.21 30.52
CA ASP A 6 -20.39 -11.43 29.29
C ASP A 6 -19.02 -11.42 28.62
N LEU A 7 -18.85 -12.34 27.65
CA LEU A 7 -17.76 -12.27 26.68
C LEU A 7 -18.05 -11.10 25.73
N GLN A 8 -17.63 -9.90 26.12
CA GLN A 8 -17.42 -8.81 25.16
C GLN A 8 -16.34 -9.27 24.18
N GLY A 9 -16.78 -9.80 23.03
CA GLY A 9 -15.91 -10.09 21.89
C GLY A 9 -15.19 -8.82 21.41
N PRO A 10 -14.02 -8.97 20.78
CA PRO A 10 -13.17 -7.85 20.40
C PRO A 10 -13.92 -6.90 19.46
N SER A 11 -13.80 -5.60 19.76
CA SER A 11 -14.42 -4.51 19.00
C SER A 11 -14.12 -4.61 17.50
N THR A 12 -15.17 -4.76 16.69
CA THR A 12 -15.20 -4.72 15.22
C THR A 12 -14.90 -3.33 14.63
N ASN A 13 -14.23 -2.45 15.38
CA ASN A 13 -13.99 -1.05 15.03
C ASN A 13 -12.79 -0.85 14.08
N ILE A 14 -12.02 -1.91 13.79
CA ILE A 14 -10.67 -1.79 13.20
C ILE A 14 -10.67 -1.80 11.66
N ASP A 15 -11.71 -2.28 10.98
CA ASP A 15 -11.73 -2.35 9.50
C ASP A 15 -12.53 -1.23 8.79
N GLN A 16 -13.56 -0.68 9.44
CA GLN A 16 -14.51 0.20 8.75
C GLN A 16 -13.88 1.53 8.31
N ARG A 17 -12.89 2.04 9.05
CA ARG A 17 -12.17 3.29 8.71
C ARG A 17 -11.22 3.13 7.52
N GLY A 18 -10.66 1.95 7.32
CA GLY A 18 -9.85 1.63 6.15
C GLY A 18 -10.70 1.55 4.89
N VAL A 19 -11.78 0.77 4.97
CA VAL A 19 -12.76 0.61 3.90
C VAL A 19 -13.37 1.94 3.47
N ALA A 20 -13.74 2.81 4.42
CA ALA A 20 -14.24 4.15 4.10
C ALA A 20 -13.24 4.99 3.30
N ARG A 21 -11.97 5.03 3.71
CA ARG A 21 -10.93 5.81 3.02
C ARG A 21 -10.62 5.30 1.62
N ILE A 22 -10.73 3.99 1.38
CA ILE A 22 -10.58 3.41 0.03
C ILE A 22 -11.76 3.80 -0.86
N GLN A 23 -12.98 3.83 -0.31
CA GLN A 23 -14.18 4.24 -1.06
C GLN A 23 -14.14 5.71 -1.50
N ASP A 24 -13.42 6.55 -0.76
CA ASP A 24 -13.22 7.96 -1.10
C ASP A 24 -12.23 8.18 -2.25
N ILE A 25 -11.51 7.15 -2.70
CA ILE A 25 -10.53 7.26 -3.80
C ILE A 25 -11.26 7.55 -5.12
N GLN A 26 -10.96 8.70 -5.72
CA GLN A 26 -11.46 9.06 -7.04
C GLN A 26 -10.61 8.45 -8.16
N TRP A 27 -10.80 7.16 -8.46
CA TRP A 27 -10.03 6.44 -9.50
C TRP A 27 -10.10 7.05 -10.90
N SER A 28 -11.12 7.86 -11.19
CA SER A 28 -11.24 8.62 -12.44
C SER A 28 -10.29 9.82 -12.52
N HIS A 29 -9.66 10.21 -11.41
CA HIS A 29 -8.68 11.30 -11.40
C HIS A 29 -7.51 10.96 -12.36
N PRO A 30 -7.08 11.87 -13.26
CA PRO A 30 -6.12 11.54 -14.31
C PRO A 30 -4.81 10.89 -13.81
N ARG A 31 -4.31 11.33 -12.66
CA ARG A 31 -3.09 10.77 -12.03
C ARG A 31 -3.26 9.33 -11.52
N LEU A 32 -4.48 8.89 -11.23
CA LEU A 32 -4.79 7.52 -10.77
C LEU A 32 -5.30 6.63 -11.90
N ALA A 33 -6.00 7.22 -12.87
CA ALA A 33 -6.56 6.52 -14.02
C ALA A 33 -5.48 5.84 -14.88
N CYS A 34 -4.29 6.44 -14.94
CA CYS A 34 -3.14 5.89 -15.67
C CYS A 34 -2.37 4.79 -14.91
N LEU A 35 -2.67 4.56 -13.63
CA LEU A 35 -1.94 3.57 -12.84
C LEU A 35 -2.19 2.14 -13.30
N SER A 36 -1.13 1.34 -13.32
CA SER A 36 -1.22 -0.12 -13.42
C SER A 36 -1.98 -0.71 -12.23
N ASP A 37 -2.58 -1.89 -12.40
CA ASP A 37 -3.33 -2.56 -11.32
C ASP A 37 -2.47 -2.85 -10.08
N PRO A 38 -1.20 -3.30 -10.20
CA PRO A 38 -0.29 -3.40 -9.05
C PRO A 38 -0.07 -2.05 -8.35
N ALA A 39 0.16 -0.96 -9.08
CA ALA A 39 0.34 0.36 -8.50
C ALA A 39 -0.93 0.86 -7.79
N ARG A 40 -2.12 0.59 -8.35
CA ARG A 40 -3.40 0.91 -7.72
C ARG A 40 -3.59 0.14 -6.41
N LEU A 41 -3.22 -1.13 -6.37
CA LEU A 41 -3.29 -1.93 -5.14
C LEU A 41 -2.38 -1.35 -4.06
N VAL A 42 -1.10 -1.10 -4.38
CA VAL A 42 -0.15 -0.51 -3.44
C VAL A 42 -0.66 0.85 -2.93
N TYR A 43 -1.15 1.70 -3.84
CA TYR A 43 -1.72 2.99 -3.50
C TYR A 43 -2.95 2.89 -2.59
N ALA A 44 -3.88 1.98 -2.87
CA ALA A 44 -5.05 1.76 -2.04
C ALA A 44 -4.66 1.31 -0.63
N CYS A 45 -3.69 0.41 -0.51
CA CYS A 45 -3.15 -0.01 0.78
C CYS A 45 -2.49 1.15 1.53
N MET A 46 -1.77 2.04 0.84
CA MET A 46 -1.20 3.26 1.43
C MET A 46 -2.26 4.25 1.92
N VAL A 47 -3.35 4.44 1.17
CA VAL A 47 -4.47 5.32 1.56
C VAL A 47 -5.23 4.76 2.76
N ASP A 48 -5.42 3.44 2.80
CA ASP A 48 -5.96 2.74 3.96
C ASP A 48 -5.02 2.84 5.16
N GLY A 49 -3.82 2.25 5.12
CA GLY A 49 -2.82 2.35 6.19
C GLY A 49 -3.24 1.84 7.58
N CYS A 50 -4.47 1.33 7.76
CA CYS A 50 -4.96 0.89 9.08
C CYS A 50 -5.48 -0.54 9.10
N SER A 51 -6.07 -1.05 8.01
CA SER A 51 -6.47 -2.47 7.98
C SER A 51 -5.25 -3.38 8.12
N SER A 52 -5.44 -4.59 8.67
CA SER A 52 -4.36 -5.58 8.75
C SER A 52 -3.88 -5.98 7.37
N THR A 53 -4.80 -6.21 6.42
CA THR A 53 -4.49 -6.59 5.04
C THR A 53 -3.63 -5.53 4.34
N ALA A 54 -3.97 -4.24 4.50
CA ALA A 54 -3.16 -3.17 3.93
C ALA A 54 -1.76 -3.14 4.53
N ARG A 55 -1.63 -3.29 5.86
CA ARG A 55 -0.32 -3.31 6.53
C ARG A 55 0.54 -4.50 6.11
N GLU A 56 -0.02 -5.71 6.07
CA GLU A 56 0.69 -6.91 5.62
C GLU A 56 1.16 -6.80 4.16
N THR A 57 0.32 -6.22 3.30
CA THR A 57 0.68 -5.93 1.91
C THR A 57 1.82 -4.92 1.86
N LEU A 58 1.73 -3.82 2.60
CA LEU A 58 2.77 -2.79 2.62
C LEU A 58 4.08 -3.27 3.23
N ASP A 59 4.06 -4.11 4.26
CA ASP A 59 5.26 -4.73 4.84
C ASP A 59 5.98 -5.61 3.80
N SER A 60 5.21 -6.31 2.97
CA SER A 60 5.75 -7.13 1.87
C SER A 60 6.36 -6.26 0.78
N VAL A 61 5.67 -5.18 0.37
CA VAL A 61 6.17 -4.23 -0.64
C VAL A 61 7.42 -3.51 -0.12
N GLU A 62 7.44 -3.11 1.16
CA GLU A 62 8.59 -2.49 1.83
C GLU A 62 9.80 -3.42 1.81
N LEU A 63 9.62 -4.70 2.15
CA LEU A 63 10.68 -5.69 2.14
C LEU A 63 11.30 -5.83 0.74
N VAL A 64 10.46 -5.91 -0.29
CA VAL A 64 10.89 -5.98 -1.69
C VAL A 64 11.63 -4.70 -2.09
N TRP A 65 11.04 -3.54 -1.82
CA TRP A 65 11.60 -2.24 -2.16
C TRP A 65 12.98 -2.04 -1.54
N ARG A 66 13.12 -2.30 -0.24
CA ARG A 66 14.39 -2.16 0.49
C ARG A 66 15.49 -3.08 -0.04
N ASN A 67 15.12 -4.22 -0.63
CA ASN A 67 16.05 -5.21 -1.18
C ASN A 67 16.11 -5.22 -2.71
N ARG A 68 15.48 -4.26 -3.40
CA ARG A 68 15.34 -4.23 -4.88
C ARG A 68 16.64 -4.38 -5.66
N HIS A 69 17.76 -3.86 -5.12
CA HIS A 69 19.07 -3.98 -5.75
C HIS A 69 19.71 -5.37 -5.60
N ARG A 70 19.33 -6.13 -4.56
CA ARG A 70 19.83 -7.49 -4.30
C ARG A 70 18.93 -8.56 -4.91
N ALA A 71 17.63 -8.29 -5.01
CA ALA A 71 16.65 -9.24 -5.50
C ALA A 71 16.97 -9.78 -6.91
N ARG A 72 17.51 -8.93 -7.79
CA ARG A 72 17.87 -9.33 -9.17
C ARG A 72 19.01 -10.36 -9.22
N ASP A 73 19.94 -10.30 -8.26
CA ASP A 73 21.10 -11.20 -8.21
C ASP A 73 20.80 -12.50 -7.47
N VAL A 74 19.86 -12.48 -6.51
CA VAL A 74 19.53 -13.64 -5.67
C VAL A 74 18.57 -14.61 -6.37
N TYR A 75 17.68 -14.11 -7.22
CA TYR A 75 16.61 -14.92 -7.84
C TYR A 75 16.80 -15.14 -9.35
N VAL A 76 18.05 -15.18 -9.82
CA VAL A 76 18.37 -15.33 -11.26
C VAL A 76 17.69 -16.55 -11.89
N ASP A 77 17.65 -17.68 -11.17
CA ASP A 77 17.10 -18.95 -11.65
C ASP A 77 15.58 -19.11 -11.37
N ALA A 78 14.96 -18.14 -10.71
CA ALA A 78 13.54 -18.16 -10.36
C ALA A 78 12.78 -17.04 -11.11
N ALA A 79 12.61 -17.24 -12.42
CA ALA A 79 12.06 -16.22 -13.33
C ALA A 79 10.71 -15.64 -12.86
N GLU A 80 9.74 -16.49 -12.50
CA GLU A 80 8.41 -16.03 -12.04
C GLU A 80 8.49 -15.16 -10.77
N LEU A 81 9.35 -15.55 -9.82
CA LEU A 81 9.55 -14.79 -8.59
C LEU A 81 10.25 -13.46 -8.89
N ARG A 82 11.29 -13.48 -9.72
CA ARG A 82 11.98 -12.26 -10.15
C ARG A 82 11.03 -11.30 -10.86
N ASP A 83 10.17 -11.81 -11.72
CA ASP A 83 9.23 -11.00 -12.47
C ASP A 83 8.18 -10.37 -11.54
N THR A 84 7.66 -11.14 -10.57
CA THR A 84 6.80 -10.61 -9.49
C THR A 84 7.50 -9.52 -8.67
N LEU A 85 8.75 -9.74 -8.26
CA LEU A 85 9.52 -8.75 -7.48
C LEU A 85 9.79 -7.47 -8.28
N ASN A 86 10.06 -7.62 -9.58
CA ASN A 86 10.21 -6.47 -10.48
C ASN A 86 8.89 -5.72 -10.65
N GLU A 87 7.76 -6.41 -10.77
CA GLU A 87 6.43 -5.79 -10.88
C GLU A 87 6.11 -4.95 -9.63
N ILE A 88 6.41 -5.46 -8.44
CA ILE A 88 6.28 -4.70 -7.19
C ILE A 88 7.16 -3.44 -7.20
N CYS A 89 8.41 -3.55 -7.66
CA CYS A 89 9.30 -2.38 -7.75
C CYS A 89 8.79 -1.35 -8.77
N LEU A 90 8.33 -1.80 -9.93
CA LEU A 90 7.75 -0.95 -10.98
C LEU A 90 6.50 -0.24 -10.48
N ALA A 91 5.65 -0.92 -9.71
CA ALA A 91 4.48 -0.31 -9.10
C ALA A 91 4.85 0.86 -8.17
N VAL A 92 5.88 0.69 -7.33
CA VAL A 92 6.38 1.76 -6.45
C VAL A 92 7.00 2.91 -7.27
N GLU A 93 7.80 2.60 -8.29
CA GLU A 93 8.39 3.59 -9.19
C GLU A 93 7.32 4.40 -9.93
N GLU A 94 6.23 3.75 -10.35
CA GLU A 94 5.09 4.39 -11.01
C GLU A 94 4.40 5.39 -10.07
N LEU A 95 4.20 5.03 -8.80
CA LEU A 95 3.64 5.95 -7.81
C LEU A 95 4.54 7.16 -7.57
N ILE A 96 5.86 6.97 -7.54
CA ILE A 96 6.85 8.04 -7.40
C ILE A 96 6.83 8.95 -8.65
N ALA A 97 6.87 8.36 -9.85
CA ALA A 97 6.84 9.08 -11.12
C ALA A 97 5.53 9.86 -11.30
N GLY A 98 4.40 9.30 -10.84
CA GLY A 98 3.10 9.96 -10.81
C GLY A 98 2.98 11.04 -9.73
N GLY A 99 4.00 11.21 -8.87
CA GLY A 99 4.02 12.13 -7.73
C GLY A 99 2.96 11.80 -6.67
N LEU A 100 2.54 10.53 -6.61
CA LEU A 100 1.56 10.01 -5.65
C LEU A 100 2.22 9.48 -4.38
N LEU A 101 3.52 9.18 -4.46
CA LEU A 101 4.36 8.80 -3.34
C LEU A 101 5.64 9.64 -3.36
N VAL A 102 5.92 10.33 -2.25
CA VAL A 102 7.17 11.05 -2.03
C VAL A 102 7.95 10.33 -0.93
N LEU A 103 9.08 9.72 -1.29
CA LEU A 103 9.93 9.03 -0.32
C LEU A 103 10.73 10.04 0.51
N LEU A 104 10.64 9.94 1.83
CA LEU A 104 11.51 10.71 2.76
C LEU A 104 12.89 10.03 2.91
N ASP A 105 12.90 8.70 2.90
CA ASP A 105 14.09 7.87 2.72
C ASP A 105 13.94 7.05 1.43
N ARG A 106 14.96 7.08 0.57
CA ARG A 106 14.98 6.29 -0.68
C ARG A 106 14.90 4.78 -0.43
N SER A 107 15.16 4.33 0.80
CA SER A 107 15.12 2.91 1.16
C SER A 107 13.77 2.42 1.67
N SER A 108 12.85 3.32 2.04
CA SER A 108 11.57 2.96 2.67
C SER A 108 10.37 3.66 2.04
N ILE A 109 9.32 2.90 1.73
CA ILE A 109 8.03 3.41 1.27
C ILE A 109 7.10 3.76 2.45
N LEU A 110 7.30 3.13 3.61
CA LEU A 110 6.46 3.32 4.80
C LEU A 110 6.66 4.70 5.44
N ASP A 111 7.87 5.23 5.32
CA ASP A 111 8.21 6.59 5.75
C ASP A 111 7.87 7.65 4.68
N GLY A 112 7.24 7.24 3.56
CA GLY A 112 6.85 8.14 2.48
C GLY A 112 5.59 8.94 2.75
N TRP A 113 5.46 10.08 2.07
CA TRP A 113 4.22 10.84 2.02
C TRP A 113 3.37 10.44 0.82
N VAL A 114 2.10 10.13 1.06
CA VAL A 114 1.15 9.69 0.05
C VAL A 114 0.25 10.86 -0.34
N MET A 115 0.28 11.24 -1.61
CA MET A 115 -0.55 12.31 -2.13
C MET A 115 -1.93 11.77 -2.52
N ARG A 116 -2.98 12.46 -2.10
CA ARG A 116 -4.38 12.17 -2.45
C ARG A 116 -4.88 13.29 -3.37
N PRO A 117 -4.72 13.14 -4.69
CA PRO A 117 -4.90 14.26 -5.62
C PRO A 117 -6.34 14.82 -5.66
N TRP A 118 -7.32 14.07 -5.16
CA TRP A 118 -8.71 14.53 -5.03
C TRP A 118 -8.97 15.40 -3.79
N GLU A 119 -8.06 15.41 -2.81
CA GLU A 119 -8.20 16.20 -1.57
C GLU A 119 -7.62 17.62 -1.71
N SER A 120 -7.73 18.25 -2.89
CA SER A 120 -6.98 19.48 -3.25
C SER A 120 -6.91 20.57 -2.16
N GLU A 121 -5.71 21.19 -2.13
CA GLU A 121 -5.08 22.14 -1.19
C GLU A 121 -5.99 22.99 -0.28
N PRO A 122 -5.61 23.21 1.00
CA PRO A 122 -6.27 24.19 1.84
C PRO A 122 -6.23 25.54 1.13
N SER A 123 -7.42 26.10 0.92
CA SER A 123 -7.67 27.41 0.31
C SER A 123 -6.99 28.55 1.05
#